data_AF-A0A9E4DX25-F1
#
_entry.id   AF-A0A9E4DX25-F1
#
_cell.length_a   1.000
_cell.length_b   1.000
_cell.length_c   1.000
_cell.angle_alpha   90.00
_cell.angle_beta   90.00
_cell.angle_gamma   90.00
#
_symmetry.space_group_name_H-M   'P 1'
#
loop_
_entity.id
_entity.type
_entity.pdbx_description
1 polymer ?
#
loop_
_entity_poly.entity_id
_entity_poly.type
_entity_poly.pdbx_seq_one_letter_code
_entity_poly.pdbx_strand_id
1 'polypeptide(L)'
;MSQRQAAFAHFNRAANLYRQVCYAQAIEYYLAGLEIDPMCVEAYADLAKAYEKLGCWNQAIESLETALRLRPGYPTALRRKKRILEEKSVYDSLTDKLNLALNAADQHQSTDPVQRSSPAIEHEFFTLTGRCTIPQNLLLTVSQIIEHTYHEVGKIFQCHPQHKIPVLIEDAKQIDTSQVTTSVHSTASPVEVGNHTLFSDASLPQWAVACYDNGSIRLTYRPYSDSSLGVLYAVIRHEWAHLLIDLLAGGRCPNWLDEGLAQFVARPLMNSEKTHLQQASRDKHLLPLHLLQKPFRNLPEKQRRLAYLQSYAITKYLIQQFGFAVLRDVLENLGDEKSTDTAFQVVFGKTEKEIVASSVGHCMTI
;
A
#
# COMPACT_ATOMS: atom_id res chain seq x y z
N MET A 1 -42.19 -3.34 -8.21
CA MET A 1 -40.93 -3.38 -9.00
C MET A 1 -40.69 -4.82 -9.39
N SER A 2 -40.26 -5.10 -10.63
CA SER A 2 -39.88 -6.46 -11.01
C SER A 2 -38.59 -6.88 -10.29
N GLN A 3 -38.38 -8.18 -10.04
CA GLN A 3 -37.14 -8.68 -9.41
C GLN A 3 -35.89 -8.21 -10.17
N ARG A 4 -35.95 -8.13 -11.50
CA ARG A 4 -34.88 -7.53 -12.32
C ARG A 4 -34.64 -6.04 -12.05
N GLN A 5 -35.69 -5.24 -11.83
CA GLN A 5 -35.52 -3.83 -11.48
C GLN A 5 -34.91 -3.65 -10.09
N ALA A 6 -35.23 -4.54 -9.14
CA ALA A 6 -34.62 -4.54 -7.81
C ALA A 6 -33.12 -4.88 -7.90
N ALA A 7 -32.75 -5.96 -8.60
CA ALA A 7 -31.34 -6.31 -8.85
C ALA A 7 -30.57 -5.17 -9.53
N PHE A 8 -31.16 -4.54 -10.55
CA PHE A 8 -30.56 -3.41 -11.26
C PHE A 8 -30.28 -2.21 -10.35
N ALA A 9 -31.16 -1.92 -9.38
CA ALA A 9 -30.92 -0.85 -8.41
C ALA A 9 -29.69 -1.15 -7.53
N HIS A 10 -29.55 -2.40 -7.08
CA HIS A 10 -28.36 -2.85 -6.35
C HIS A 10 -27.08 -2.70 -7.19
N PHE A 11 -27.08 -3.14 -8.45
CA PHE A 11 -25.91 -3.00 -9.33
C PHE A 11 -25.53 -1.54 -9.59
N ASN A 12 -26.50 -0.66 -9.79
CA ASN A 12 -26.22 0.77 -9.95
C ASN A 12 -25.64 1.40 -8.68
N ARG A 13 -26.15 1.01 -7.51
CA ARG A 13 -25.61 1.46 -6.23
C ARG A 13 -24.17 0.95 -6.05
N ALA A 14 -23.91 -0.31 -6.34
CA ALA A 14 -22.58 -0.90 -6.34
C ALA A 14 -21.61 -0.18 -7.30
N ALA A 15 -22.05 0.12 -8.52
CA ALA A 15 -21.24 0.84 -9.51
C ALA A 15 -20.95 2.30 -9.10
N ASN A 16 -21.90 2.96 -8.44
CA ASN A 16 -21.67 4.29 -7.85
C ASN A 16 -20.66 4.22 -6.70
N LEU A 17 -20.82 3.27 -5.78
CA LEU A 17 -19.88 3.04 -4.67
C LEU A 17 -18.48 2.68 -5.17
N TYR A 18 -18.40 1.85 -6.22
CA TYR A 18 -17.15 1.53 -6.90
C TYR A 18 -16.47 2.79 -7.46
N ARG A 19 -17.24 3.69 -8.09
CA ARG A 19 -16.73 4.98 -8.59
C ARG A 19 -16.30 5.92 -7.45
N GLN A 20 -16.84 5.73 -6.25
CA GLN A 20 -16.44 6.41 -5.02
C GLN A 20 -15.33 5.68 -4.27
N VAL A 21 -14.72 4.64 -4.87
CA VAL A 21 -13.62 3.85 -4.27
C VAL A 21 -14.05 3.04 -3.03
N CYS A 22 -15.35 3.02 -2.71
CA CYS A 22 -15.93 2.23 -1.62
C CYS A 22 -16.10 0.75 -2.05
N TYR A 23 -15.01 0.07 -2.36
CA TYR A 23 -15.04 -1.26 -2.99
C TYR A 23 -15.67 -2.35 -2.12
N ALA A 24 -15.46 -2.32 -0.81
CA ALA A 24 -16.06 -3.29 0.12
C ALA A 24 -17.59 -3.19 0.15
N GLN A 25 -18.11 -1.97 0.27
CA GLN A 25 -19.56 -1.72 0.16
C GLN A 25 -20.08 -2.01 -1.25
N ALA A 26 -19.31 -1.72 -2.29
CA ALA A 26 -19.69 -2.09 -3.65
C ALA A 26 -19.88 -3.61 -3.81
N ILE A 27 -19.01 -4.42 -3.20
CA ILE A 27 -19.13 -5.89 -3.17
C ILE A 27 -20.45 -6.32 -2.52
N GLU A 28 -20.80 -5.76 -1.35
CA GLU A 28 -22.06 -6.08 -0.67
C GLU A 28 -23.28 -5.85 -1.57
N TYR A 29 -23.32 -4.71 -2.27
CA TYR A 29 -24.41 -4.40 -3.20
C TYR A 29 -24.37 -5.25 -4.47
N TYR A 30 -23.20 -5.60 -5.00
CA TYR A 30 -23.11 -6.53 -6.12
C TYR A 30 -23.61 -7.93 -5.74
N LEU A 31 -23.24 -8.45 -4.56
CA LEU A 31 -23.70 -9.74 -4.05
C LEU A 31 -25.22 -9.74 -3.83
N ALA A 32 -25.76 -8.72 -3.15
CA ALA A 32 -27.20 -8.58 -2.93
C ALA A 32 -27.99 -8.50 -4.26
N GLY A 33 -27.45 -7.83 -5.27
CA GLY A 33 -28.06 -7.81 -6.61
C GLY A 33 -28.00 -9.18 -7.30
N LEU A 34 -26.91 -9.92 -7.14
CA LEU A 34 -26.70 -11.26 -7.72
C LEU A 34 -27.53 -12.35 -7.01
N GLU A 35 -27.91 -12.15 -5.74
CA GLU A 35 -28.90 -12.99 -5.07
C GLU A 35 -30.28 -12.90 -5.75
N ILE A 36 -30.60 -11.74 -6.31
CA ILE A 36 -31.88 -11.48 -6.98
C ILE A 36 -31.82 -11.83 -8.48
N ASP A 37 -30.72 -11.49 -9.16
CA ASP A 37 -30.47 -11.84 -10.57
C ASP A 37 -29.11 -12.54 -10.73
N PRO A 38 -29.05 -13.87 -10.50
CA PRO A 38 -27.82 -14.64 -10.57
C PRO A 38 -27.31 -14.87 -12.00
N MET A 39 -28.03 -14.41 -13.03
CA MET A 39 -27.64 -14.59 -14.43
C MET A 39 -26.97 -13.34 -15.03
N CYS A 40 -26.72 -12.31 -14.22
CA CYS A 40 -26.12 -11.06 -14.66
C CYS A 40 -24.59 -11.18 -14.84
N VAL A 41 -24.16 -11.46 -16.08
CA VAL A 41 -22.75 -11.61 -16.47
C VAL A 41 -21.92 -10.35 -16.14
N GLU A 42 -22.49 -9.17 -16.40
CA GLU A 42 -21.86 -7.89 -16.17
C GLU A 42 -21.61 -7.64 -14.68
N ALA A 43 -22.57 -8.00 -13.82
CA ALA A 43 -22.43 -7.86 -12.37
C ALA A 43 -21.31 -8.74 -11.80
N TYR A 44 -21.16 -9.99 -12.26
CA TYR A 44 -20.01 -10.82 -11.85
C TYR A 44 -18.67 -10.24 -12.28
N ALA A 45 -18.58 -9.66 -13.48
CA ALA A 45 -17.34 -9.03 -13.95
C ALA A 45 -17.01 -7.72 -13.19
N ASP A 46 -18.01 -6.97 -12.78
CA ASP A 46 -17.85 -5.75 -11.98
C ASP A 46 -17.62 -6.05 -10.48
N LEU A 47 -18.20 -7.13 -9.96
CA LEU A 47 -17.88 -7.70 -8.65
C LEU A 47 -16.41 -8.12 -8.59
N ALA A 48 -15.94 -8.85 -9.60
CA ALA A 48 -14.53 -9.24 -9.72
C ALA A 48 -13.59 -8.03 -9.75
N LYS A 49 -14.00 -6.97 -10.44
CA LYS A 49 -13.27 -5.70 -10.49
C LYS A 49 -13.21 -5.04 -9.10
N ALA A 50 -14.24 -5.18 -8.27
CA ALA A 50 -14.21 -4.69 -6.90
C ALA A 50 -13.30 -5.53 -6.00
N TYR A 51 -13.39 -6.86 -6.07
CA TYR A 51 -12.49 -7.77 -5.33
C TYR A 51 -11.02 -7.55 -5.69
N GLU A 52 -10.73 -7.40 -6.97
CA GLU A 52 -9.40 -7.07 -7.46
C GLU A 52 -8.83 -5.80 -6.83
N LYS A 53 -9.64 -4.75 -6.68
CA LYS A 53 -9.21 -3.50 -6.06
C LYS A 53 -8.91 -3.64 -4.57
N LEU A 54 -9.42 -4.69 -3.94
CA LEU A 54 -9.13 -5.05 -2.56
C LEU A 54 -8.02 -6.11 -2.43
N GLY A 55 -7.44 -6.59 -3.54
CA GLY A 55 -6.44 -7.67 -3.51
C GLY A 55 -7.02 -9.06 -3.29
N CYS A 56 -8.34 -9.22 -3.35
CA CYS A 56 -9.04 -10.50 -3.19
C CYS A 56 -9.05 -11.27 -4.51
N TRP A 57 -7.89 -11.69 -5.01
CA TRP A 57 -7.78 -12.22 -6.37
C TRP A 57 -8.49 -13.55 -6.59
N ASN A 58 -8.55 -14.42 -5.57
CA ASN A 58 -9.29 -15.68 -5.70
C ASN A 58 -10.79 -15.44 -5.91
N GLN A 59 -11.42 -14.60 -5.08
CA GLN A 59 -12.83 -14.22 -5.25
C GLN A 59 -13.06 -13.48 -6.57
N ALA A 60 -12.08 -12.67 -7.01
CA ALA A 60 -12.15 -12.01 -8.30
C ALA A 60 -12.11 -13.03 -9.46
N ILE A 61 -11.22 -14.01 -9.42
CA ILE A 61 -11.12 -15.08 -10.41
C ILE A 61 -12.40 -15.92 -10.43
N GLU A 62 -12.92 -16.33 -9.27
CA GLU A 62 -14.16 -17.10 -9.15
C GLU A 62 -15.37 -16.36 -9.75
N SER A 63 -15.47 -15.05 -9.46
CA SER A 63 -16.48 -14.19 -10.06
C SER A 63 -16.33 -14.13 -11.58
N LEU A 64 -15.11 -14.00 -12.10
CA LEU A 64 -14.84 -14.00 -13.55
C LEU A 64 -15.13 -15.36 -14.20
N GLU A 65 -14.83 -16.46 -13.52
CA GLU A 65 -15.16 -17.80 -13.98
C GLU A 65 -16.67 -18.01 -14.04
N THR A 66 -17.40 -17.50 -13.06
CA THR A 66 -18.87 -17.50 -13.11
C THR A 66 -19.38 -16.69 -14.29
N ALA A 67 -18.85 -15.48 -14.53
CA ALA A 67 -19.19 -14.69 -15.72
C ALA A 67 -18.90 -15.43 -17.03
N LEU A 68 -17.77 -16.16 -17.10
CA LEU A 68 -17.37 -16.94 -18.27
C LEU A 68 -18.17 -18.24 -18.45
N ARG A 69 -18.66 -18.85 -17.36
CA ARG A 69 -19.62 -19.96 -17.43
C ARG A 69 -20.95 -19.51 -18.01
N LEU A 70 -21.45 -18.35 -17.58
CA LEU A 70 -22.71 -17.78 -18.06
C LEU A 70 -22.60 -17.27 -19.51
N ARG A 71 -21.48 -16.66 -19.88
CA ARG A 71 -21.20 -16.22 -21.24
C ARG A 71 -19.76 -16.58 -21.64
N PRO A 72 -19.57 -17.77 -22.24
CA PRO A 72 -18.28 -18.17 -22.79
C PRO A 72 -17.78 -17.12 -23.79
N GLY A 73 -16.53 -16.69 -23.62
CA GLY A 73 -15.93 -15.68 -24.50
C GLY A 73 -16.22 -14.22 -24.12
N TYR A 74 -16.85 -13.92 -22.97
CA TYR A 74 -17.08 -12.54 -22.55
C TYR A 74 -15.75 -11.75 -22.45
N PRO A 75 -15.51 -10.76 -23.34
CA PRO A 75 -14.16 -10.18 -23.50
C PRO A 75 -13.65 -9.48 -22.24
N THR A 76 -14.54 -8.80 -21.51
CA THR A 76 -14.21 -8.13 -20.26
C THR A 76 -13.71 -9.12 -19.23
N ALA A 77 -14.39 -10.28 -19.09
CA ALA A 77 -14.01 -11.27 -18.11
C ALA A 77 -12.70 -11.98 -18.48
N LEU A 78 -12.50 -12.35 -19.76
CA LEU A 78 -11.24 -12.94 -20.24
C LEU A 78 -10.04 -12.01 -20.01
N ARG A 79 -10.15 -10.74 -20.43
CA ARG A 79 -9.07 -9.76 -20.28
C ARG A 79 -8.73 -9.51 -18.81
N ARG A 80 -9.75 -9.41 -17.95
CA ARG A 80 -9.56 -9.21 -16.50
C ARG A 80 -8.95 -10.43 -15.85
N LYS A 81 -9.43 -11.65 -16.15
CA LYS A 81 -8.91 -12.89 -15.57
C LYS A 81 -7.45 -13.07 -15.93
N LYS A 82 -7.08 -12.86 -17.21
CA LYS A 82 -5.68 -12.88 -17.66
C LYS A 82 -4.83 -11.89 -16.85
N ARG A 83 -5.28 -10.65 -16.72
CA ARG A 83 -4.55 -9.64 -15.94
C ARG A 83 -4.41 -10.01 -14.47
N ILE A 84 -5.47 -10.50 -13.82
CA ILE A 84 -5.41 -10.93 -12.41
C ILE A 84 -4.46 -12.11 -12.24
N LEU A 85 -4.44 -13.07 -13.17
CA LEU A 85 -3.49 -14.19 -13.12
C LEU A 85 -2.05 -13.73 -13.31
N GLU A 86 -1.81 -12.78 -14.21
CA GLU A 86 -0.49 -12.15 -14.38
C GLU A 86 -0.07 -11.40 -13.11
N GLU A 87 -0.96 -10.61 -12.51
CA GLU A 87 -0.72 -9.88 -11.26
C GLU A 87 -0.46 -10.87 -10.11
N LYS A 88 -1.38 -11.82 -9.89
CA LYS A 88 -1.28 -12.87 -8.88
C LYS A 88 0.03 -13.65 -9.00
N SER A 89 0.50 -13.99 -10.22
CA SER A 89 1.76 -14.70 -10.40
C SER A 89 2.99 -13.95 -9.88
N VAL A 90 3.02 -12.62 -9.97
CA VAL A 90 4.12 -11.81 -9.41
C VAL A 90 4.12 -11.90 -7.88
N TYR A 91 2.94 -11.91 -7.28
CA TYR A 91 2.79 -11.99 -5.83
C TYR A 91 2.92 -13.41 -5.29
N ASP A 92 2.42 -14.42 -6.00
CA ASP A 92 2.66 -15.83 -5.71
C ASP A 92 4.17 -16.09 -5.71
N SER A 93 4.95 -15.50 -6.64
CA SER A 93 6.42 -15.61 -6.61
C SER A 93 7.06 -14.97 -5.38
N LEU A 94 6.50 -13.87 -4.86
CA LEU A 94 6.94 -13.25 -3.60
C LEU A 94 6.55 -14.11 -2.40
N THR A 95 5.33 -14.67 -2.41
CA THR A 95 4.80 -15.57 -1.38
C THR A 95 5.52 -16.92 -1.39
N ASP A 96 5.94 -17.45 -2.53
CA ASP A 96 6.72 -18.69 -2.63
C ASP A 96 8.13 -18.48 -2.07
N LYS A 97 8.77 -17.35 -2.38
CA LYS A 97 10.05 -16.98 -1.75
C LYS A 97 9.91 -16.79 -0.24
N LEU A 98 8.80 -16.20 0.20
CA LEU A 98 8.47 -16.04 1.61
C LEU A 98 8.26 -17.42 2.26
N ASN A 99 7.40 -18.26 1.72
CA ASN A 99 7.13 -19.61 2.22
C ASN A 99 8.39 -20.48 2.25
N LEU A 100 9.27 -20.39 1.26
CA LEU A 100 10.58 -21.05 1.27
C LEU A 100 11.49 -20.54 2.40
N ALA A 101 11.52 -19.22 2.63
CA ALA A 101 12.28 -18.63 3.72
C ALA A 101 11.69 -19.00 5.10
N LEU A 102 10.37 -19.04 5.23
CA LEU A 102 9.65 -19.41 6.46
C LEU A 102 9.82 -20.89 6.79
N ASN A 103 9.69 -21.78 5.80
CA ASN A 103 9.92 -23.20 5.99
C ASN A 103 11.39 -23.54 6.29
N ALA A 104 12.33 -22.69 5.88
CA ALA A 104 13.74 -22.81 6.24
C ALA A 104 14.03 -22.33 7.67
N ALA A 105 13.30 -21.32 8.15
CA ALA A 105 13.38 -20.81 9.52
C ALA A 105 12.70 -21.74 10.56
N ASP A 106 11.64 -22.45 10.17
CA ASP A 106 10.88 -23.39 11.01
C ASP A 106 11.67 -24.67 11.40
N GLN A 107 12.90 -24.86 10.89
CA GLN A 107 13.79 -25.93 11.37
C GLN A 107 14.51 -25.59 12.68
N HIS A 108 14.32 -24.37 13.22
CA HIS A 108 14.90 -23.96 14.49
C HIS A 108 13.92 -23.10 15.33
N GLN A 109 12.91 -23.69 15.97
CA GLN A 109 12.65 -23.55 17.43
C GLN A 109 11.37 -24.24 17.91
N SER A 110 11.42 -24.56 19.21
CA SER A 110 10.59 -25.44 20.03
C SER A 110 9.19 -24.90 20.32
N THR A 111 8.26 -25.85 20.51
CA THR A 111 6.90 -25.66 21.02
C THR A 111 6.89 -25.41 22.53
N ASP A 112 6.21 -24.36 22.99
CA ASP A 112 5.63 -24.29 24.34
C ASP A 112 4.27 -23.55 24.31
N PRO A 113 3.23 -24.02 25.01
CA PRO A 113 1.90 -23.40 24.97
C PRO A 113 1.69 -22.46 26.16
N VAL A 114 1.49 -21.15 25.92
CA VAL A 114 1.15 -20.20 27.00
C VAL A 114 0.02 -19.23 26.60
N GLN A 115 -1.11 -19.42 27.28
CA GLN A 115 -1.95 -18.44 28.01
C GLN A 115 -2.46 -17.13 27.34
N ARG A 116 -3.79 -17.00 27.35
CA ARG A 116 -4.60 -15.85 26.90
C ARG A 116 -4.26 -14.57 27.68
N SER A 117 -3.49 -13.70 27.05
CA SER A 117 -3.49 -12.24 27.23
C SER A 117 -3.55 -11.62 25.83
N SER A 118 -3.79 -10.31 25.70
CA SER A 118 -3.92 -9.60 24.41
C SER A 118 -2.95 -10.16 23.36
N PRO A 119 -3.39 -10.40 22.11
CA PRO A 119 -2.62 -11.22 21.19
C PRO A 119 -1.47 -10.38 20.64
N ALA A 120 -0.40 -10.32 21.43
CA ALA A 120 0.81 -9.56 21.16
C ALA A 120 1.97 -10.53 20.96
N ILE A 121 2.76 -10.29 19.91
CA ILE A 121 3.99 -11.02 19.62
C ILE A 121 5.15 -10.07 19.89
N GLU A 122 5.98 -10.43 20.87
CA GLU A 122 7.24 -9.76 21.15
C GLU A 122 8.34 -10.37 20.27
N HIS A 123 8.89 -9.58 19.36
CA HIS A 123 10.01 -9.97 18.51
C HIS A 123 11.27 -9.17 18.87
N GLU A 124 12.45 -9.56 18.36
CA GLU A 124 13.71 -8.83 18.57
C GLU A 124 13.62 -7.40 18.02
N PHE A 125 13.00 -7.23 16.84
CA PHE A 125 12.98 -5.98 16.08
C PHE A 125 11.67 -5.18 16.17
N PHE A 126 10.58 -5.80 16.63
CA PHE A 126 9.26 -5.17 16.67
C PHE A 126 8.38 -5.78 17.77
N THR A 127 7.33 -5.04 18.11
CA THR A 127 6.25 -5.52 18.98
C THR A 127 4.95 -5.47 18.19
N LEU A 128 4.38 -6.63 17.86
CA LEU A 128 3.14 -6.74 17.11
C LEU A 128 1.96 -6.87 18.09
N THR A 129 1.00 -5.95 18.07
CA THR A 129 -0.15 -5.96 18.98
C THR A 129 -1.47 -5.94 18.22
N GLY A 130 -2.32 -6.95 18.44
CA GLY A 130 -3.70 -6.93 17.98
C GLY A 130 -4.62 -6.15 18.91
N ARG A 131 -5.26 -5.08 18.43
CA ARG A 131 -6.28 -4.30 19.14
C ARG A 131 -7.72 -4.76 18.86
N CYS A 132 -7.88 -5.80 18.06
CA CYS A 132 -9.14 -6.47 17.79
C CYS A 132 -8.97 -8.00 17.90
N THR A 133 -10.07 -8.75 17.77
CA THR A 133 -9.99 -10.22 17.72
C THR A 133 -9.37 -10.66 16.40
N ILE A 134 -8.13 -11.15 16.45
CA ILE A 134 -7.37 -11.57 15.27
C ILE A 134 -7.03 -13.05 15.41
N PRO A 135 -7.25 -13.87 14.37
CA PRO A 135 -6.81 -15.27 14.36
C PRO A 135 -5.29 -15.40 14.61
N GLN A 136 -4.88 -16.33 15.48
CA GLN A 136 -3.48 -16.52 15.86
C GLN A 136 -2.56 -16.81 14.66
N ASN A 137 -3.04 -17.60 13.70
CA ASN A 137 -2.32 -17.89 12.47
C ASN A 137 -2.03 -16.62 11.66
N LEU A 138 -2.98 -15.69 11.58
CA LEU A 138 -2.76 -14.42 10.88
C LEU A 138 -1.72 -13.56 11.60
N LEU A 139 -1.71 -13.53 12.94
CA LEU A 139 -0.69 -12.79 13.70
C LEU A 139 0.72 -13.34 13.47
N LEU A 140 0.86 -14.67 13.46
CA LEU A 140 2.12 -15.32 13.13
C LEU A 140 2.56 -14.99 11.70
N THR A 141 1.65 -15.06 10.73
CA THR A 141 1.96 -14.69 9.34
C THR A 141 2.36 -13.21 9.21
N VAL A 142 1.68 -12.29 9.89
CA VAL A 142 2.04 -10.87 9.89
C VAL A 142 3.43 -10.67 10.52
N SER A 143 3.70 -11.30 11.66
CA SER A 143 4.98 -11.25 12.35
C SER A 143 6.13 -11.70 11.44
N GLN A 144 5.96 -12.84 10.77
CA GLN A 144 6.90 -13.38 9.79
C GLN A 144 7.14 -12.44 8.58
N ILE A 145 6.08 -11.82 8.06
CA ILE A 145 6.19 -10.82 6.99
C ILE A 145 7.00 -9.61 7.46
N ILE A 146 6.79 -9.13 8.68
CA ILE A 146 7.50 -7.98 9.25
C ILE A 146 8.98 -8.32 9.43
N GLU A 147 9.31 -9.48 9.99
CA GLU A 147 10.70 -9.93 10.16
C GLU A 147 11.45 -10.00 8.82
N HIS A 148 10.84 -10.63 7.83
CA HIS A 148 11.44 -10.71 6.50
C HIS A 148 11.56 -9.32 5.84
N THR A 149 10.56 -8.45 6.04
CA THR A 149 10.61 -7.05 5.58
C THR A 149 11.75 -6.29 6.23
N TYR A 150 11.96 -6.44 7.54
CA TYR A 150 13.06 -5.83 8.28
C TYR A 150 14.40 -6.16 7.64
N HIS A 151 14.68 -7.43 7.35
CA HIS A 151 15.95 -7.84 6.75
C HIS A 151 16.13 -7.37 5.30
N GLU A 152 15.13 -7.59 4.45
CA GLU A 152 15.25 -7.27 3.02
C GLU A 152 15.26 -5.77 2.76
N VAL A 153 14.34 -5.03 3.37
CA VAL A 153 14.25 -3.57 3.21
C VAL A 153 15.43 -2.91 3.92
N GLY A 154 15.81 -3.38 5.10
CA GLY A 154 16.98 -2.89 5.81
C GLY A 154 18.28 -3.12 5.05
N LYS A 155 18.43 -4.24 4.34
CA LYS A 155 19.57 -4.48 3.43
C LYS A 155 19.59 -3.54 2.22
N ILE A 156 18.44 -3.25 1.62
CA ILE A 156 18.33 -2.31 0.49
C ILE A 156 18.78 -0.91 0.92
N PHE A 157 18.26 -0.42 2.06
CA PHE A 157 18.62 0.88 2.61
C PHE A 157 19.97 0.88 3.34
N GLN A 158 20.55 -0.29 3.62
CA GLN A 158 21.71 -0.47 4.50
C GLN A 158 21.54 0.26 5.86
N CYS A 159 20.33 0.20 6.41
CA CYS A 159 19.93 0.87 7.64
C CYS A 159 18.90 0.00 8.36
N HIS A 160 18.95 -0.05 9.70
CA HIS A 160 17.96 -0.72 10.52
C HIS A 160 17.61 0.16 11.73
N PRO A 161 16.37 0.11 12.24
CA PRO A 161 16.00 0.80 13.47
C PRO A 161 16.81 0.31 14.67
N GLN A 162 17.15 1.22 15.58
CA GLN A 162 17.89 0.90 16.81
C GLN A 162 16.99 0.39 17.95
N HIS A 163 15.68 0.59 17.82
CA HIS A 163 14.69 0.23 18.82
C HIS A 163 13.60 -0.63 18.19
N LYS A 164 12.88 -1.39 19.04
CA LYS A 164 11.75 -2.18 18.59
C LYS A 164 10.67 -1.28 18.01
N ILE A 165 10.20 -1.63 16.82
CA ILE A 165 9.14 -0.90 16.13
C ILE A 165 7.77 -1.39 16.63
N PRO A 166 6.90 -0.50 17.13
CA PRO A 166 5.52 -0.86 17.44
C PRO A 166 4.74 -1.11 16.14
N VAL A 167 4.15 -2.29 16.01
CA VAL A 167 3.23 -2.65 14.91
C VAL A 167 1.85 -2.97 15.48
N LEU A 168 0.84 -2.22 15.07
CA LEU A 168 -0.52 -2.32 15.60
C LEU A 168 -1.46 -2.86 14.54
N ILE A 169 -2.31 -3.83 14.88
CA ILE A 169 -3.41 -4.27 14.00
C ILE A 169 -4.75 -3.85 14.60
N GLU A 170 -5.56 -3.09 13.85
CA GLU A 170 -6.79 -2.44 14.33
C GLU A 170 -8.00 -2.75 13.43
N ASP A 171 -9.20 -2.89 13.98
CA ASP A 171 -10.42 -3.09 13.19
C ASP A 171 -10.87 -1.76 12.57
N ALA A 172 -11.17 -1.75 11.26
CA ALA A 172 -11.77 -0.62 10.56
C ALA A 172 -13.12 -0.14 11.15
N LYS A 173 -13.81 -0.99 11.92
CA LYS A 173 -15.16 -0.74 12.45
C LYS A 173 -15.23 -0.23 13.89
N GLN A 174 -14.12 -0.19 14.65
CA GLN A 174 -14.15 0.41 16.00
C GLN A 174 -13.97 1.93 15.93
N ILE A 175 -14.99 2.59 15.38
CA ILE A 175 -15.25 4.02 15.59
C ILE A 175 -16.25 4.09 16.75
N ASP A 176 -15.75 4.15 17.98
CA ASP A 176 -16.54 4.67 19.09
C ASP A 176 -16.07 6.10 19.39
N THR A 177 -16.74 7.07 18.77
CA THR A 177 -16.51 8.50 19.01
C THR A 177 -17.10 8.98 20.35
N SER A 178 -17.55 8.09 21.24
CA SER A 178 -18.25 8.49 22.47
C SER A 178 -17.40 8.46 23.76
N GLN A 179 -16.10 8.15 23.72
CA GLN A 179 -15.25 8.14 24.93
C GLN A 179 -13.90 8.86 24.82
N VAL A 180 -13.87 10.09 24.30
CA VAL A 180 -12.71 10.99 24.50
C VAL A 180 -13.16 12.29 25.15
N THR A 181 -13.41 12.23 26.45
CA THR A 181 -13.44 13.41 27.33
C THR A 181 -12.10 13.53 28.05
N THR A 182 -11.30 14.51 27.60
CA THR A 182 -10.40 15.40 28.36
C THR A 182 -9.58 14.86 29.54
N SER A 183 -8.26 14.91 29.39
CA SER A 183 -7.30 15.72 30.20
C SER A 183 -5.90 15.19 29.86
N VAL A 184 -4.95 16.00 29.41
CA VAL A 184 -4.00 16.71 30.28
C VAL A 184 -3.57 18.03 29.63
N HIS A 185 -3.66 19.12 30.40
CA HIS A 185 -2.97 20.37 30.14
C HIS A 185 -1.45 20.17 30.15
N SER A 186 -0.75 20.54 29.08
CA SER A 186 0.64 21.01 29.20
C SER A 186 0.85 22.18 28.27
N THR A 187 1.19 23.30 28.90
CA THR A 187 1.52 24.59 28.31
C THR A 187 2.91 24.52 27.68
N ALA A 188 2.97 24.30 26.37
CA ALA A 188 4.14 24.65 25.56
C ALA A 188 3.65 25.10 24.18
N SER A 189 4.07 26.31 23.77
CA SER A 189 3.77 26.88 22.46
C SER A 189 4.18 25.93 21.32
N PRO A 190 3.45 25.89 20.19
CA PRO A 190 3.73 24.95 19.12
C PRO A 190 5.03 25.34 18.41
N VAL A 191 6.00 24.43 18.41
CA VAL A 191 7.16 24.50 17.52
C VAL A 191 6.79 23.76 16.24
N GLU A 192 6.69 24.49 15.13
CA GLU A 192 6.60 23.90 13.79
C GLU A 192 7.91 23.15 13.48
N VAL A 193 7.93 21.84 13.70
CA VAL A 193 9.02 20.94 13.26
C VAL A 193 8.39 19.76 12.52
N GLY A 194 8.80 19.56 11.26
CA GLY A 194 8.58 18.34 10.49
C GLY A 194 7.34 18.37 9.58
N ASN A 195 7.56 18.32 8.26
CA ASN A 195 6.51 18.27 7.23
C ASN A 195 5.76 16.91 7.16
N HIS A 196 5.91 16.04 8.15
CA HIS A 196 5.07 14.86 8.37
C HIS A 196 4.04 15.17 9.47
N THR A 197 3.00 15.93 9.14
CA THR A 197 1.90 16.19 10.08
C THR A 197 1.00 14.95 10.20
N LEU A 198 1.26 14.20 11.29
CA LEU A 198 0.33 13.54 12.22
C LEU A 198 -1.07 13.22 11.70
N PHE A 199 -1.51 11.96 11.84
CA PHE A 199 -2.92 11.71 12.11
C PHE A 199 -3.16 12.11 13.57
N SER A 200 -3.51 13.38 13.81
CA SER A 200 -3.77 13.90 15.15
C SER A 200 -5.08 13.40 15.78
N ASP A 201 -5.66 12.32 15.26
CA ASP A 201 -6.83 11.66 15.82
C ASP A 201 -6.66 10.15 15.66
N ALA A 202 -7.03 9.42 16.71
CA ALA A 202 -6.74 8.02 17.02
C ALA A 202 -7.31 6.96 16.05
N SER A 203 -7.31 7.18 14.73
CA SER A 203 -7.76 6.17 13.75
C SER A 203 -7.10 6.30 12.38
N LEU A 204 -6.75 5.16 11.79
CA LEU A 204 -6.44 5.03 10.36
C LEU A 204 -7.67 5.47 9.52
N PRO A 205 -7.49 6.22 8.41
CA PRO A 205 -8.58 6.46 7.47
C PRO A 205 -9.19 5.14 6.98
N GLN A 206 -10.51 5.02 6.83
CA GLN A 206 -11.20 3.77 6.45
C GLN A 206 -10.65 3.09 5.17
N TRP A 207 -10.00 3.84 4.28
CA TRP A 207 -9.41 3.33 3.04
C TRP A 207 -7.96 2.85 3.22
N ALA A 208 -7.24 3.27 4.26
CA ALA A 208 -5.85 2.94 4.49
C ALA A 208 -5.74 1.48 4.97
N VAL A 209 -4.99 0.67 4.23
CA VAL A 209 -4.68 -0.71 4.61
C VAL A 209 -3.59 -0.74 5.67
N ALA A 210 -2.68 0.24 5.63
CA ALA A 210 -1.71 0.52 6.66
C ALA A 210 -1.32 2.00 6.66
N CYS A 211 -0.60 2.43 7.69
CA CYS A 211 0.19 3.65 7.66
C CYS A 211 1.42 3.54 8.56
N TYR A 212 2.49 4.22 8.18
CA TYR A 212 3.54 4.67 9.05
C TYR A 212 3.12 5.96 9.77
N ASP A 213 3.28 6.00 11.08
CA ASP A 213 3.01 7.18 11.91
C ASP A 213 4.08 7.30 13.00
N ASN A 214 5.04 8.19 12.75
CA ASN A 214 6.05 8.67 13.70
C ASN A 214 6.73 7.54 14.50
N GLY A 215 7.34 6.59 13.78
CA GLY A 215 8.05 5.45 14.37
C GLY A 215 7.18 4.22 14.65
N SER A 216 5.88 4.27 14.40
CA SER A 216 4.97 3.12 14.51
C SER A 216 4.37 2.74 13.15
N ILE A 217 4.03 1.47 12.97
CA ILE A 217 3.29 0.99 11.80
C ILE A 217 1.91 0.51 12.26
N ARG A 218 0.86 1.00 11.63
CA ARG A 218 -0.52 0.56 11.89
C ARG A 218 -1.06 -0.18 10.68
N LEU A 219 -1.74 -1.30 10.92
CA LEU A 219 -2.36 -2.16 9.93
C LEU A 219 -3.85 -2.25 10.21
N THR A 220 -4.67 -2.13 9.17
CA THR A 220 -6.11 -2.40 9.29
C THR A 220 -6.35 -3.90 9.20
N TYR A 221 -7.05 -4.47 10.18
CA TYR A 221 -7.51 -5.85 10.14
C TYR A 221 -8.51 -6.03 8.99
N ARG A 222 -8.23 -7.02 8.14
CA ARG A 222 -9.17 -7.55 7.16
C ARG A 222 -9.08 -9.08 7.20
N PRO A 223 -10.16 -9.81 6.86
CA PRO A 223 -10.09 -11.25 6.65
C PRO A 223 -9.28 -11.51 5.39
N TYR A 224 -7.96 -11.56 5.53
CA TYR A 224 -7.03 -11.81 4.44
C TYR A 224 -7.15 -13.28 4.03
N SER A 225 -7.53 -13.54 2.78
CA SER A 225 -7.35 -14.86 2.15
C SER A 225 -5.87 -15.09 1.83
N ASP A 226 -5.45 -16.34 1.58
CA ASP A 226 -4.07 -16.67 1.16
C ASP A 226 -3.62 -15.84 -0.05
N SER A 227 -4.54 -15.52 -0.99
CA SER A 227 -4.25 -14.67 -2.16
C SER A 227 -4.02 -13.18 -1.85
N SER A 228 -4.39 -12.71 -0.66
CA SER A 228 -4.17 -11.32 -0.23
C SER A 228 -2.92 -11.13 0.64
N LEU A 229 -2.18 -12.21 0.94
CA LEU A 229 -0.90 -12.14 1.66
C LEU A 229 0.15 -11.35 0.89
N GLY A 230 0.19 -11.46 -0.43
CA GLY A 230 1.09 -10.65 -1.27
C GLY A 230 0.79 -9.16 -1.21
N VAL A 231 -0.49 -8.77 -1.08
CA VAL A 231 -0.89 -7.36 -0.90
C VAL A 231 -0.48 -6.87 0.47
N LEU A 232 -0.73 -7.65 1.52
CA LEU A 232 -0.31 -7.34 2.88
C LEU A 232 1.22 -7.19 2.98
N TYR A 233 1.97 -8.08 2.34
CA TYR A 233 3.43 -8.02 2.23
C TYR A 233 3.91 -6.74 1.55
N ALA A 234 3.34 -6.38 0.40
CA ALA A 234 3.70 -5.14 -0.29
C ALA A 234 3.37 -3.89 0.54
N VAL A 235 2.25 -3.89 1.26
CA VAL A 235 1.86 -2.79 2.16
C VAL A 235 2.81 -2.68 3.34
N ILE A 236 3.16 -3.78 4.01
CA ILE A 236 4.12 -3.75 5.13
C ILE A 236 5.48 -3.25 4.66
N ARG A 237 5.97 -3.69 3.49
CA ARG A 237 7.21 -3.16 2.89
C ARG A 237 7.16 -1.68 2.58
N HIS A 238 6.02 -1.19 2.10
CA HIS A 238 5.81 0.24 1.82
C HIS A 238 5.93 1.07 3.11
N GLU A 239 5.19 0.69 4.17
CA GLU A 239 5.26 1.42 5.44
C GLU A 239 6.63 1.28 6.13
N TRP A 240 7.28 0.13 6.01
CA TRP A 240 8.63 -0.05 6.54
C TRP A 240 9.66 0.80 5.79
N ALA A 241 9.48 1.03 4.49
CA ALA A 241 10.34 1.93 3.74
C ALA A 241 10.21 3.38 4.25
N HIS A 242 8.98 3.87 4.51
CA HIS A 242 8.79 5.20 5.12
C HIS A 242 9.54 5.34 6.45
N LEU A 243 9.48 4.33 7.31
CA LEU A 243 10.25 4.30 8.55
C LEU A 243 11.76 4.48 8.31
N LEU A 244 12.35 3.72 7.38
CA LEU A 244 13.80 3.83 7.13
C LEU A 244 14.18 5.15 6.45
N ILE A 245 13.33 5.66 5.57
CA ILE A 245 13.51 6.95 4.91
C ILE A 245 13.50 8.06 5.96
N ASP A 246 12.56 8.03 6.91
CA ASP A 246 12.49 9.00 8.00
C ASP A 246 13.73 8.92 8.91
N LEU A 247 14.19 7.71 9.25
CA LEU A 247 15.42 7.51 10.03
C LEU A 247 16.67 8.09 9.34
N LEU A 248 16.76 7.97 8.01
CA LEU A 248 17.91 8.48 7.24
C LEU A 248 17.81 9.99 7.00
N ALA A 249 16.61 10.49 6.67
CA ALA A 249 16.41 11.87 6.24
C ALA A 249 15.99 12.82 7.38
N GLY A 250 15.67 12.31 8.56
CA GLY A 250 15.18 13.09 9.69
C GLY A 250 13.89 13.86 9.37
N GLY A 251 12.94 13.22 8.69
CA GLY A 251 11.66 13.83 8.28
C GLY A 251 11.76 14.94 7.23
N ARG A 252 12.91 15.07 6.54
CA ARG A 252 13.17 16.10 5.51
C ARG A 252 13.14 15.58 4.07
N CYS A 253 12.73 14.33 3.88
CA CYS A 253 12.60 13.74 2.54
C CYS A 253 11.48 14.43 1.75
N PRO A 254 11.71 14.87 0.50
CA PRO A 254 10.63 15.40 -0.33
C PRO A 254 9.62 14.29 -0.64
N ASN A 255 8.32 14.61 -0.58
CA ASN A 255 7.23 13.64 -0.68
C ASN A 255 7.34 12.70 -1.89
N TRP A 256 7.75 13.20 -3.06
CA TRP A 256 7.88 12.35 -4.24
C TRP A 256 8.99 11.31 -4.12
N LEU A 257 10.10 11.64 -3.46
CA LEU A 257 11.22 10.72 -3.30
C LEU A 257 10.85 9.66 -2.26
N ASP A 258 10.25 10.09 -1.15
CA ASP A 258 9.74 9.22 -0.10
C ASP A 258 8.76 8.19 -0.67
N GLU A 259 7.67 8.67 -1.29
CA GLU A 259 6.66 7.83 -1.91
C GLU A 259 7.20 6.99 -3.07
N GLY A 260 8.12 7.54 -3.86
CA GLY A 260 8.74 6.84 -4.97
C GLY A 260 9.62 5.67 -4.53
N LEU A 261 10.42 5.86 -3.47
CA LEU A 261 11.25 4.81 -2.86
C LEU A 261 10.39 3.76 -2.18
N ALA A 262 9.38 4.19 -1.41
CA ALA A 262 8.46 3.28 -0.74
C ALA A 262 7.68 2.41 -1.74
N GLN A 263 7.20 2.99 -2.85
CA GLN A 263 6.57 2.21 -3.93
C GLN A 263 7.57 1.27 -4.62
N PHE A 264 8.80 1.73 -4.87
CA PHE A 264 9.85 0.95 -5.53
C PHE A 264 10.20 -0.32 -4.73
N VAL A 265 10.37 -0.18 -3.42
CA VAL A 265 10.76 -1.29 -2.52
C VAL A 265 9.59 -2.22 -2.22
N ALA A 266 8.36 -1.69 -2.23
CA ALA A 266 7.16 -2.49 -2.00
C ALA A 266 6.92 -3.51 -3.13
N ARG A 267 6.89 -3.07 -4.39
CA ARG A 267 6.65 -3.94 -5.56
C ARG A 267 6.98 -3.27 -6.90
N PRO A 268 7.18 -4.05 -7.97
CA PRO A 268 7.18 -3.51 -9.33
C PRO A 268 5.82 -2.94 -9.74
N LEU A 269 5.83 -1.98 -10.67
CA LEU A 269 4.61 -1.51 -11.34
C LEU A 269 3.98 -2.61 -12.19
N MET A 270 2.66 -2.66 -12.14
CA MET A 270 1.83 -3.50 -12.99
C MET A 270 1.79 -2.95 -14.42
N ASN A 271 1.55 -3.80 -15.42
CA ASN A 271 1.46 -3.38 -16.82
C ASN A 271 0.38 -2.31 -17.06
N SER A 272 -0.74 -2.39 -16.34
CA SER A 272 -1.81 -1.41 -16.42
C SER A 272 -1.39 -0.03 -15.88
N GLU A 273 -0.56 0.00 -14.84
CA GLU A 273 0.00 1.20 -14.24
C GLU A 273 1.05 1.83 -15.17
N LYS A 274 1.94 1.01 -15.75
CA LYS A 274 2.88 1.45 -16.80
C LYS A 274 2.15 2.07 -17.97
N THR A 275 1.13 1.38 -18.50
CA THR A 275 0.34 1.89 -19.64
C THR A 275 -0.32 3.23 -19.31
N HIS A 276 -0.89 3.36 -18.10
CA HIS A 276 -1.51 4.61 -17.67
C HIS A 276 -0.49 5.76 -17.57
N LEU A 277 0.68 5.51 -17.00
CA LEU A 277 1.75 6.49 -16.88
C LEU A 277 2.32 6.89 -18.25
N GLN A 278 2.55 5.93 -19.13
CA GLN A 278 3.00 6.17 -20.51
C GLN A 278 2.00 7.04 -21.28
N GLN A 279 0.70 6.76 -21.12
CA GLN A 279 -0.36 7.58 -21.72
C GLN A 279 -0.36 9.01 -21.16
N ALA A 280 -0.31 9.16 -19.83
CA ALA A 280 -0.24 10.47 -19.19
C ALA A 280 0.99 11.29 -19.65
N SER A 281 2.13 10.61 -19.87
CA SER A 281 3.34 11.22 -20.41
C SER A 281 3.17 11.69 -21.86
N ARG A 282 2.60 10.84 -22.73
CA ARG A 282 2.29 11.21 -24.14
C ARG A 282 1.33 12.39 -24.24
N ASP A 283 0.32 12.42 -23.38
CA ASP A 283 -0.70 13.47 -23.34
C ASP A 283 -0.24 14.74 -22.62
N LYS A 284 1.02 14.79 -22.15
CA LYS A 284 1.59 15.91 -21.37
C LYS A 284 0.79 16.25 -20.11
N HIS A 285 0.21 15.24 -19.47
CA HIS A 285 -0.57 15.35 -18.24
C HIS A 285 0.21 14.99 -16.97
N LEU A 286 1.53 14.80 -17.05
CA LEU A 286 2.37 14.58 -15.89
C LEU A 286 2.33 15.78 -14.94
N LEU A 287 2.45 15.49 -13.64
CA LEU A 287 2.36 16.50 -12.60
C LEU A 287 3.65 17.31 -12.53
N PRO A 288 3.56 18.64 -12.35
CA PRO A 288 4.72 19.49 -12.09
C PRO A 288 5.31 19.20 -10.70
N LEU A 289 6.62 19.42 -10.56
CA LEU A 289 7.37 19.12 -9.33
C LEU A 289 6.74 19.74 -8.07
N HIS A 290 6.27 20.98 -8.12
CA HIS A 290 5.66 21.64 -6.95
C HIS A 290 4.41 20.93 -6.40
N LEU A 291 3.73 20.09 -7.20
CA LEU A 291 2.64 19.23 -6.71
C LEU A 291 3.18 17.93 -6.15
N LEU A 292 4.26 17.41 -6.71
CA LEU A 292 4.95 16.20 -6.25
C LEU A 292 5.69 16.42 -4.91
N GLN A 293 6.06 17.66 -4.60
CA GLN A 293 6.66 18.04 -3.31
C GLN A 293 5.63 18.11 -2.16
N LYS A 294 4.32 18.17 -2.46
CA LYS A 294 3.26 18.26 -1.45
C LYS A 294 2.80 16.87 -1.01
N PRO A 295 2.23 16.72 0.20
CA PRO A 295 1.62 15.47 0.64
C PRO A 295 0.52 15.03 -0.34
N PHE A 296 0.62 13.80 -0.86
CA PHE A 296 -0.29 13.31 -1.92
C PHE A 296 -1.75 13.19 -1.48
N ARG A 297 -1.99 13.06 -0.16
CA ARG A 297 -3.34 13.11 0.42
C ARG A 297 -4.10 14.38 0.08
N ASN A 298 -3.40 15.49 -0.15
CA ASN A 298 -3.97 16.79 -0.49
C ASN A 298 -4.32 16.92 -1.98
N LEU A 299 -3.91 15.96 -2.82
CA LEU A 299 -4.20 15.96 -4.25
C LEU A 299 -5.58 15.36 -4.57
N PRO A 300 -6.27 15.88 -5.60
CA PRO A 300 -7.46 15.24 -6.17
C PRO A 300 -7.15 13.79 -6.54
N GLU A 301 -8.11 12.89 -6.35
CA GLU A 301 -7.92 11.43 -6.51
C GLU A 301 -7.24 11.03 -7.84
N LYS A 302 -7.71 11.60 -8.96
CA LYS A 302 -7.14 11.34 -10.29
C LYS A 302 -5.66 11.74 -10.39
N GLN A 303 -5.28 12.85 -9.77
CA GLN A 303 -3.89 13.32 -9.74
C GLN A 303 -3.06 12.53 -8.74
N ARG A 304 -3.63 12.16 -7.58
CA ARG A 304 -2.95 11.38 -6.55
C ARG A 304 -2.40 10.06 -7.09
N ARG A 305 -3.22 9.30 -7.82
CA ARG A 305 -2.76 8.06 -8.45
C ARG A 305 -1.59 8.31 -9.41
N LEU A 306 -1.68 9.36 -10.21
CA LEU A 306 -0.60 9.72 -11.14
C LEU A 306 0.67 10.16 -10.40
N ALA A 307 0.54 10.86 -9.26
CA ALA A 307 1.66 11.26 -8.42
C ALA A 307 2.47 10.06 -7.94
N TYR A 308 1.82 9.05 -7.36
CA TYR A 308 2.48 7.80 -6.94
C TYR A 308 3.23 7.12 -8.09
N LEU A 309 2.58 7.00 -9.27
CA LEU A 309 3.19 6.34 -10.43
C LEU A 309 4.36 7.14 -11.00
N GLN A 310 4.23 8.46 -11.08
CA GLN A 310 5.27 9.35 -11.57
C GLN A 310 6.48 9.36 -10.62
N SER A 311 6.25 9.43 -9.31
CA SER A 311 7.29 9.30 -8.29
C SER A 311 8.05 7.98 -8.40
N TYR A 312 7.34 6.85 -8.49
CA TYR A 312 7.98 5.55 -8.72
C TYR A 312 8.86 5.57 -9.96
N ALA A 313 8.38 6.15 -11.06
CA ALA A 313 9.10 6.14 -12.33
C ALA A 313 10.37 6.98 -12.28
N ILE A 314 10.32 8.15 -11.64
CA ILE A 314 11.47 9.00 -11.40
C ILE A 314 12.48 8.24 -10.53
N THR A 315 12.04 7.68 -9.40
CA THR A 315 12.92 6.94 -8.48
C THR A 315 13.55 5.72 -9.16
N LYS A 316 12.77 4.93 -9.90
CA LYS A 316 13.28 3.78 -10.66
C LYS A 316 14.34 4.20 -11.67
N TYR A 317 14.12 5.30 -12.40
CA TYR A 317 15.11 5.85 -13.32
C TYR A 317 16.41 6.19 -12.58
N LEU A 318 16.33 6.92 -11.46
CA LEU A 318 17.52 7.30 -10.69
C LEU A 318 18.28 6.07 -10.16
N ILE A 319 17.57 5.06 -9.65
CA ILE A 319 18.19 3.81 -9.20
C ILE A 319 18.87 3.08 -10.37
N GLN A 320 18.27 3.06 -11.56
CA GLN A 320 18.86 2.42 -12.73
C GLN A 320 20.09 3.17 -13.27
N GLN A 321 20.13 4.49 -13.16
CA GLN A 321 21.25 5.30 -13.63
C GLN A 321 22.40 5.40 -12.62
N PHE A 322 22.08 5.56 -11.34
CA PHE A 322 23.07 5.91 -10.31
C PHE A 322 23.20 4.85 -9.21
N GLY A 323 22.25 3.92 -9.12
CA GLY A 323 22.21 2.91 -8.05
C GLY A 323 21.45 3.40 -6.81
N PHE A 324 21.00 2.45 -5.99
CA PHE A 324 20.24 2.75 -4.78
C PHE A 324 21.10 3.48 -3.72
N ALA A 325 22.38 3.11 -3.60
CA ALA A 325 23.30 3.73 -2.63
C ALA A 325 23.40 5.25 -2.80
N VAL A 326 23.40 5.74 -4.04
CA VAL A 326 23.45 7.18 -4.34
C VAL A 326 22.19 7.89 -3.84
N LEU A 327 21.01 7.27 -3.95
CA LEU A 327 19.79 7.84 -3.36
C LEU A 327 19.82 7.81 -1.83
N ARG A 328 20.43 6.79 -1.22
CA ARG A 328 20.66 6.78 0.23
C ARG A 328 21.53 7.95 0.66
N ASP A 329 22.59 8.27 -0.09
CA ASP A 329 23.44 9.42 0.20
C ASP A 329 22.63 10.74 0.15
N VAL A 330 21.63 10.86 -0.74
CA VAL A 330 20.69 12.01 -0.72
C VAL A 330 19.94 12.05 0.60
N LEU A 331 19.37 10.92 1.05
CA LEU A 331 18.63 10.85 2.31
C LEU A 331 19.52 11.25 3.50
N GLU A 332 20.75 10.73 3.58
CA GLU A 332 21.71 11.09 4.63
C GLU A 332 22.05 12.59 4.60
N ASN A 333 22.25 13.16 3.41
CA ASN A 333 22.48 14.60 3.27
C ASN A 333 21.28 15.44 3.76
N LEU A 334 20.05 14.97 3.54
CA LEU A 334 18.85 15.58 4.13
C LEU A 334 18.81 15.39 5.65
N GLY A 335 19.25 14.22 6.15
CA GLY A 335 19.45 13.93 7.57
C GLY A 335 20.48 14.84 8.25
N ASP A 336 21.45 15.36 7.50
CA ASP A 336 22.41 16.37 7.94
C ASP A 336 21.89 17.82 7.84
N GLU A 337 20.57 18.00 7.73
CA GLU A 337 19.88 19.30 7.66
C GLU A 337 20.18 20.13 6.41
N LYS A 338 20.75 19.53 5.37
CA LYS A 338 20.92 20.22 4.08
C LYS A 338 19.56 20.41 3.42
N SER A 339 19.37 21.55 2.75
CA SER A 339 18.17 21.75 1.93
C SER A 339 18.11 20.73 0.80
N THR A 340 16.91 20.45 0.29
CA THR A 340 16.71 19.48 -0.80
C THR A 340 17.58 19.79 -2.02
N ASP A 341 17.60 21.03 -2.49
CA ASP A 341 18.48 21.41 -3.61
C ASP A 341 19.96 21.23 -3.29
N THR A 342 20.40 21.51 -2.07
CA THR A 342 21.80 21.29 -1.66
C THR A 342 22.14 19.81 -1.64
N ALA A 343 21.28 18.97 -1.06
CA ALA A 343 21.49 17.52 -1.01
C ALA A 343 21.59 16.92 -2.41
N PHE A 344 20.69 17.30 -3.32
CA PHE A 344 20.74 16.86 -4.72
C PHE A 344 21.95 17.42 -5.46
N GLN A 345 22.34 18.68 -5.22
CA GLN A 345 23.51 19.30 -5.84
C GLN A 345 24.81 18.60 -5.41
N VAL A 346 24.94 18.24 -4.14
CA VAL A 346 26.11 17.51 -3.61
C VAL A 346 26.23 16.12 -4.25
N VAL A 347 25.11 15.40 -4.36
CA VAL A 347 25.11 14.00 -4.80
C VAL A 347 25.15 13.86 -6.33
N PHE A 348 24.38 14.68 -7.05
CA PHE A 348 24.20 14.56 -8.50
C PHE A 348 24.86 15.70 -9.30
N GLY A 349 25.36 16.75 -8.65
CA GLY A 349 25.79 17.97 -9.34
C GLY A 349 24.64 18.75 -9.98
N LYS A 350 23.39 18.48 -9.58
CA LYS A 350 22.17 19.08 -10.14
C LYS A 350 21.16 19.37 -9.04
N THR A 351 20.32 20.38 -9.25
CA THR A 351 19.16 20.68 -8.40
C THR A 351 18.09 19.61 -8.48
N GLU A 352 17.18 19.57 -7.51
CA GLU A 352 16.03 18.64 -7.52
C GLU A 352 15.21 18.81 -8.81
N LYS A 353 14.99 20.07 -9.20
CA LYS A 353 14.23 20.44 -10.40
C LYS A 353 14.85 19.88 -11.67
N GLU A 354 16.17 19.96 -11.82
CA GLU A 354 16.87 19.46 -13.00
C GLU A 354 16.83 17.93 -13.06
N ILE A 355 16.98 17.27 -11.91
CA ILE A 355 16.90 15.81 -11.81
C ILE A 355 15.51 15.31 -12.19
N VAL A 356 14.45 15.91 -11.62
CA VAL A 356 13.07 15.55 -11.95
C VAL A 356 12.75 15.87 -13.41
N ALA A 357 13.20 17.00 -13.95
CA ALA A 357 12.99 17.32 -15.36
C ALA A 357 13.67 16.30 -16.31
N SER A 358 14.88 15.85 -15.96
CA SER A 358 15.63 14.89 -16.79
C SER A 358 15.01 13.48 -16.85
N SER A 359 14.21 13.12 -15.84
CA SER A 359 13.57 11.81 -15.74
C SER A 359 12.18 11.72 -16.41
N VAL A 360 11.59 12.85 -16.80
CA VAL A 360 10.26 12.91 -17.44
C VAL A 360 10.18 12.04 -18.70
N GLY A 361 11.23 12.04 -19.52
CA GLY A 361 11.31 11.21 -20.73
C GLY A 361 11.23 9.70 -20.43
N HIS A 362 11.73 9.28 -19.26
CA HIS A 362 11.71 7.87 -18.86
C HIS A 362 10.30 7.38 -18.51
N CYS A 363 9.38 8.28 -18.14
CA CYS A 363 7.97 7.92 -17.94
C CYS A 363 7.31 7.39 -19.23
N MET A 364 7.88 7.68 -20.42
CA MET A 364 7.39 7.14 -21.69
C MET A 364 7.88 5.71 -21.99
N THR A 365 8.98 5.26 -21.36
CA THR A 365 9.70 4.03 -21.72
C THR A 365 9.72 2.98 -20.59
N ILE A 366 8.99 3.23 -19.49
CA ILE A 366 9.02 2.45 -18.24
C ILE A 366 8.45 1.03 -18.32
#